data_AF-A0A179GAU3-F1
#
_entry.id   AF-A0A179GAU3-F1
#
_cell.length_a   1.000
_cell.length_b   1.000
_cell.length_c   1.000
_cell.angle_alpha   90.00
_cell.angle_beta   90.00
_cell.angle_gamma   90.00
#
_symmetry.space_group_name_H-M   'P 1'
#
loop_
_entity.id
_entity.type
_entity.pdbx_description
1 polymer ?
#
loop_
_entity_poly.entity_id
_entity_poly.type
_entity_poly.pdbx_seq_one_letter_code
_entity_poly.pdbx_strand_id
1 'polypeptide(L)'
;MSLQFLQDLGMDSSDYHFMFRTPRSPASNVSVAGDGASRSVNALSLQRDTPTTTSLPLLDGHTDTKPEALGLTGDMDPYILRKYRTDNHGVFKFKQLAVYSVQEQPFPVQFLLSQPSLFGKSLEQTGHATPGEAYLRTQLEQLVPSTMGKRLISLWSKFAGAQYPIFSSAAMPDPETSPAHLLAAVYAIAVPFAMHDDKLCIDLAYDAFPYSTLSQVLNTSLAPDLHSPSLETVQTVLLLVLWPSSNLLVSDASHQWNLMGALVAAAINVGLHLDPTPWGLPTANVALRRRLSFLIYSTDRLLASSLGKPPFIDRDNWLVNTLLLSDQHDSNVLDADWDCLLKLSAVTTLLDEALAKLYSLRILQSSSQNPGLSDIAMSLANHLDESYHSADHHDLSHQAGIQMSLAICDLAYHYTNLIVHRAAMRPFLDTENLSGSSDFIARAETVRQSIRDCTQGFHAFIKDLRAEDVNGVWPPWAQAAISSLCFTQLTMVSSASTYDEALDWIKRLQMTRKELRLKAKSFPILCLGLLRIDSIFWRGVDNVLHLPPHVSQAFSSLEDGT
;
A
#
# COMPACT_ATOMS: atom_id res chain seq x y z
N MET A 1 -7.08 -33.78 42.82
CA MET A 1 -6.60 -34.56 41.66
C MET A 1 -6.19 -35.91 42.22
N SER A 2 -6.84 -37.01 41.83
CA SER A 2 -6.58 -38.33 42.44
C SER A 2 -5.16 -38.80 42.08
N LEU A 3 -4.47 -39.42 43.05
CA LEU A 3 -3.12 -40.00 42.91
C LEU A 3 -3.00 -41.04 41.77
N GLN A 4 -4.13 -41.51 41.24
CA GLN A 4 -4.22 -42.47 40.13
C GLN A 4 -3.69 -41.89 38.81
N PHE A 5 -3.93 -40.61 38.52
CA PHE A 5 -3.44 -39.95 37.31
C PHE A 5 -1.90 -39.86 37.26
N LEU A 6 -1.25 -39.74 38.42
CA LEU A 6 0.20 -39.67 38.53
C LEU A 6 0.86 -41.02 38.28
N GLN A 7 0.19 -42.11 38.70
CA GLN A 7 0.66 -43.47 38.47
C GLN A 7 0.65 -43.85 36.98
N ASP A 8 -0.37 -43.41 36.23
CA ASP A 8 -0.48 -43.67 34.79
C ASP A 8 0.61 -42.95 33.95
N LEU A 9 1.20 -41.88 34.48
CA LEU A 9 2.29 -41.12 33.84
C LEU A 9 3.69 -41.57 34.28
N GLY A 10 3.81 -42.56 35.18
CA GLY A 10 5.09 -43.03 35.71
C GLY A 10 5.86 -41.98 36.51
N MET A 11 5.18 -40.91 36.95
CA MET A 11 5.77 -39.82 37.74
C MET A 11 5.54 -40.08 39.23
N ASP A 12 6.60 -40.02 40.02
CA ASP A 12 6.45 -40.03 41.47
C ASP A 12 6.02 -38.65 42.00
N SER A 13 5.48 -38.62 43.22
CA SER A 13 4.90 -37.38 43.79
C SER A 13 5.93 -36.27 43.97
N SER A 14 7.21 -36.63 44.11
CA SER A 14 8.34 -35.71 44.22
C SER A 14 8.63 -35.01 42.91
N ASP A 15 8.68 -35.75 41.80
CA ASP A 15 8.89 -35.20 40.47
C ASP A 15 7.74 -34.27 40.07
N TYR A 16 6.51 -34.67 40.39
CA TYR A 16 5.34 -33.81 40.24
C TYR A 16 5.48 -32.51 41.06
N HIS A 17 5.79 -32.62 42.36
CA HIS A 17 5.95 -31.44 43.20
C HIS A 17 7.13 -30.54 42.80
N PHE A 18 8.18 -31.10 42.21
CA PHE A 18 9.30 -30.32 41.68
C PHE A 18 8.90 -29.54 40.42
N MET A 19 8.23 -30.20 39.47
CA MET A 19 7.82 -29.59 38.20
C MET A 19 6.77 -28.50 38.37
N PHE A 20 5.86 -28.62 39.35
CA PHE A 20 4.71 -27.71 39.51
C PHE A 20 4.86 -26.70 40.66
N ARG A 21 6.06 -26.53 41.24
CA ARG A 21 6.31 -25.42 42.17
C ARG A 21 6.40 -24.12 41.39
N THR A 22 5.43 -23.23 41.61
CA THR A 22 5.63 -21.80 41.28
C THR A 22 6.86 -21.30 42.05
N PRO A 23 7.90 -20.79 41.35
CA PRO A 23 9.04 -20.17 42.00
C PRO A 23 8.54 -19.06 42.92
N ARG A 24 8.97 -19.06 44.19
CA ARG A 24 8.67 -17.94 45.09
C ARG A 24 9.33 -16.70 44.51
N SER A 25 8.54 -15.66 44.24
CA SER A 25 9.08 -14.34 43.92
C SER A 25 10.06 -13.93 45.04
N PRO A 26 11.27 -13.42 44.73
CA PRO A 26 12.13 -12.86 45.76
C PRO A 26 11.33 -11.77 46.48
N ALA A 27 11.05 -12.02 47.76
CA ALA A 27 10.05 -11.32 48.54
C ALA A 27 10.15 -9.80 48.37
N SER A 28 9.07 -9.16 47.92
CA SER A 28 8.68 -7.90 48.53
C SER A 28 8.45 -8.22 50.00
N ASN A 29 9.33 -7.74 50.87
CA ASN A 29 9.19 -7.85 52.32
C ASN A 29 7.92 -7.11 52.76
N VAL A 30 6.78 -7.77 52.67
CA VAL A 30 5.59 -7.41 53.44
C VAL A 30 5.63 -8.32 54.66
N SER A 31 6.18 -7.77 55.74
CA SER A 31 6.09 -8.36 57.07
C SER A 31 4.62 -8.45 57.47
N VAL A 32 4.03 -9.62 57.29
CA VAL A 32 2.75 -9.98 57.91
C VAL A 32 3.07 -10.39 59.34
N ALA A 33 2.93 -9.45 60.28
CA ALA A 33 2.74 -9.78 61.68
C ALA A 33 1.24 -10.02 61.90
N GLY A 34 0.87 -11.26 62.25
CA GLY A 34 -0.48 -11.58 62.70
C GLY A 34 -0.66 -11.17 64.16
N ASP A 35 -1.80 -10.56 64.49
CA ASP A 35 -2.88 -11.25 65.20
C ASP A 35 -4.06 -10.31 65.51
N GLY A 36 -5.26 -10.89 65.56
CA GLY A 36 -6.31 -10.42 66.48
C GLY A 36 -7.39 -9.48 65.93
N ALA A 37 -8.40 -10.07 65.30
CA ALA A 37 -9.82 -9.72 65.35
C ALA A 37 -10.28 -8.24 65.59
N SER A 38 -11.15 -7.83 64.65
CA SER A 38 -12.37 -7.02 64.83
C SER A 38 -12.38 -5.56 64.36
N ARG A 39 -13.38 -5.31 63.51
CA ARG A 39 -14.18 -4.09 63.30
C ARG A 39 -13.72 -3.01 62.31
N SER A 40 -14.70 -2.76 61.43
CA SER A 40 -15.19 -1.51 60.85
C SER A 40 -14.31 -0.73 59.88
N VAL A 41 -14.81 -0.73 58.64
CA VAL A 41 -14.95 0.43 57.76
C VAL A 41 -14.80 1.76 58.50
N ASN A 42 -13.73 2.51 58.18
CA ASN A 42 -13.82 3.96 58.04
C ASN A 42 -12.65 4.51 57.23
N ALA A 43 -13.01 5.43 56.34
CA ALA A 43 -12.14 6.19 55.46
C ALA A 43 -11.10 6.98 56.25
N LEU A 44 -9.84 6.93 55.80
CA LEU A 44 -8.86 7.98 56.06
C LEU A 44 -8.11 8.27 54.76
N SER A 45 -8.34 9.50 54.31
CA SER A 45 -7.61 10.27 53.32
C SER A 45 -6.10 10.12 53.46
N LEU A 46 -5.43 9.77 52.36
CA LEU A 46 -4.01 10.00 52.17
C LEU A 46 -3.81 10.87 50.93
N GLN A 47 -2.92 11.82 51.12
CA GLN A 47 -2.75 13.05 50.37
C GLN A 47 -2.53 12.84 48.88
N ARG A 48 -3.09 13.78 48.09
CA ARG A 48 -2.69 14.03 46.71
C ARG A 48 -1.25 14.49 46.70
N ASP A 49 -0.35 13.59 46.35
CA ASP A 49 0.85 13.99 45.64
C ASP A 49 0.43 14.31 44.21
N THR A 50 0.68 15.55 43.80
CA THR A 50 0.46 16.07 42.46
C THR A 50 1.18 15.20 41.42
N PRO A 51 0.51 14.68 40.38
CA PRO A 51 1.21 14.00 39.31
C PRO A 51 1.95 15.05 38.49
N THR A 52 3.28 15.03 38.53
CA THR A 52 4.11 15.50 37.43
C THR A 52 3.60 14.80 36.16
N THR A 53 3.19 15.59 35.17
CA THR A 53 2.67 15.20 33.85
C THR A 53 3.48 14.04 33.28
N THR A 54 3.08 12.80 33.57
CA THR A 54 3.75 11.61 33.06
C THR A 54 3.02 11.26 31.78
N SER A 55 3.63 11.60 30.64
CA SER A 55 3.14 11.23 29.32
C SER A 55 2.84 9.72 29.31
N LEU A 56 1.63 9.34 28.89
CA LEU A 56 1.27 7.94 28.60
C LEU A 56 2.39 7.31 27.75
N PRO A 57 2.83 6.07 28.01
CA PRO A 57 3.79 5.40 27.15
C PRO A 57 3.15 5.22 25.77
N LEU A 58 3.61 6.03 24.83
CA LEU A 58 3.18 5.98 23.45
C LEU A 58 3.65 4.64 22.86
N LEU A 59 2.74 3.87 22.26
CA LEU A 59 3.06 2.61 21.58
C LEU A 59 4.27 2.79 20.64
N ASP A 60 4.28 3.91 19.92
CA ASP A 60 5.29 4.26 18.91
C ASP A 60 6.45 5.12 19.45
N GLY A 61 6.47 5.45 20.74
CA GLY A 61 7.43 6.40 21.32
C GLY A 61 8.58 5.76 22.11
N HIS A 62 8.67 4.44 22.14
CA HIS A 62 9.76 3.75 22.84
C HIS A 62 11.00 3.66 21.93
N THR A 63 12.01 4.48 22.21
CA THR A 63 13.26 4.53 21.43
C THR A 63 13.97 3.18 21.34
N ASP A 64 13.78 2.32 22.35
CA ASP A 64 14.57 1.11 22.53
C ASP A 64 13.78 -0.18 22.28
N THR A 65 12.48 -0.12 21.98
CA THR A 65 11.66 -1.33 21.75
C THR A 65 10.69 -1.12 20.61
N LYS A 66 10.65 -2.05 19.66
CA LYS A 66 9.74 -2.02 18.52
C LYS A 66 8.54 -2.94 18.81
N PRO A 67 7.30 -2.41 18.88
CA PRO A 67 6.13 -3.22 19.19
C PRO A 67 5.76 -4.19 18.06
N GLU A 68 5.48 -5.43 18.42
CA GLU A 68 5.01 -6.48 17.51
C GLU A 68 3.60 -6.94 17.91
N ALA A 69 2.64 -6.88 16.98
CA ALA A 69 1.25 -7.26 17.22
C ALA A 69 1.12 -8.78 17.44
N LEU A 70 0.35 -9.19 18.45
CA LEU A 70 0.13 -10.59 18.76
C LEU A 70 -1.19 -11.10 18.16
N GLY A 71 -1.11 -12.15 17.36
CA GLY A 71 -2.25 -12.80 16.72
C GLY A 71 -2.97 -13.81 17.62
N LEU A 72 -4.28 -13.98 17.38
CA LEU A 72 -5.14 -14.88 18.18
C LEU A 72 -4.74 -16.36 18.10
N THR A 73 -4.09 -16.78 17.02
CA THR A 73 -3.60 -18.15 16.83
C THR A 73 -2.13 -18.34 17.23
N GLY A 74 -1.47 -17.29 17.72
CA GLY A 74 -0.09 -17.34 18.18
C GLY A 74 0.07 -18.12 19.49
N ASP A 75 1.31 -18.42 19.85
CA ASP A 75 1.65 -19.06 21.14
C ASP A 75 1.30 -18.16 22.34
N MET A 76 1.43 -16.84 22.17
CA MET A 76 1.10 -15.81 23.15
C MET A 76 -0.35 -15.32 22.97
N ASP A 77 -1.33 -16.19 23.26
CA ASP A 77 -2.77 -15.93 23.07
C ASP A 77 -3.27 -14.65 23.80
N PRO A 78 -3.72 -13.61 23.06
CA PRO A 78 -4.36 -12.40 23.57
C PRO A 78 -5.43 -12.58 24.66
N TYR A 79 -6.23 -13.65 24.61
CA TYR A 79 -7.29 -13.94 25.59
C TYR A 79 -6.76 -14.43 26.94
N ILE A 80 -5.56 -15.00 26.95
CA ILE A 80 -4.82 -15.33 28.17
C ILE A 80 -4.08 -14.09 28.66
N LEU A 81 -3.40 -13.37 27.76
CA LEU A 81 -2.60 -12.20 28.10
C LEU A 81 -3.42 -11.07 28.75
N ARG A 82 -4.69 -10.86 28.37
CA ARG A 82 -5.57 -9.90 29.04
C ARG A 82 -5.79 -10.17 30.54
N LYS A 83 -5.47 -11.39 31.01
CA LYS A 83 -5.57 -11.76 32.44
C LYS A 83 -4.28 -11.43 33.21
N TYR A 84 -3.23 -10.96 32.52
CA TYR A 84 -1.98 -10.58 33.17
C TYR A 84 -2.19 -9.34 34.03
N ARG A 85 -1.42 -9.22 35.11
CA ARG A 85 -1.46 -8.06 35.99
C ARG A 85 -0.58 -6.97 35.42
N THR A 86 -1.18 -6.08 34.63
CA THR A 86 -0.47 -4.93 34.05
C THR A 86 -0.31 -3.80 35.07
N ASP A 87 0.61 -2.88 34.79
CA ASP A 87 0.68 -1.59 35.47
C ASP A 87 -0.46 -0.64 35.03
N ASN A 88 -0.44 0.59 35.53
CA ASN A 88 -1.43 1.63 35.21
C ASN A 88 -1.45 2.03 33.72
N HIS A 89 -0.47 1.57 32.94
CA HIS A 89 -0.34 1.84 31.52
C HIS A 89 -0.63 0.60 30.67
N GLY A 90 -1.18 -0.48 31.24
CA GLY A 90 -1.49 -1.69 30.49
C GLY A 90 -0.24 -2.51 30.11
N VAL A 91 0.92 -2.24 30.72
CA VAL A 91 2.17 -2.95 30.43
C VAL A 91 2.46 -4.01 31.49
N PHE A 92 2.81 -5.21 31.05
CA PHE A 92 3.35 -6.28 31.88
C PHE A 92 4.80 -6.56 31.48
N LYS A 93 5.77 -6.31 32.37
CA LYS A 93 7.20 -6.47 32.10
C LYS A 93 7.72 -7.83 32.57
N PHE A 94 8.51 -8.49 31.73
CA PHE A 94 9.17 -9.76 32.02
C PHE A 94 10.62 -9.76 31.48
N LYS A 95 11.59 -9.46 32.36
CA LYS A 95 13.02 -9.34 32.01
C LYS A 95 13.26 -8.40 30.80
N GLN A 96 13.56 -8.97 29.63
CA GLN A 96 13.88 -8.25 28.38
C GLN A 96 12.67 -8.13 27.42
N LEU A 97 11.50 -8.62 27.85
CA LEU A 97 10.24 -8.57 27.13
C LEU A 97 9.22 -7.76 27.94
N ALA A 98 8.27 -7.13 27.26
CA ALA A 98 7.05 -6.64 27.89
C ALA A 98 5.84 -6.90 26.99
N VAL A 99 4.68 -7.09 27.59
CA VAL A 99 3.40 -7.18 26.89
C VAL A 99 2.64 -5.88 27.14
N TYR A 100 2.28 -5.17 26.09
CA TYR A 100 1.49 -3.94 26.17
C TYR A 100 0.08 -4.21 25.68
N SER A 101 -0.91 -4.12 26.58
CA SER A 101 -2.33 -4.27 26.25
C SER A 101 -2.93 -2.92 25.89
N VAL A 102 -3.50 -2.82 24.69
CA VAL A 102 -4.07 -1.57 24.15
C VAL A 102 -5.59 -1.63 24.01
N GLN A 103 -6.18 -2.83 23.97
CA GLN A 103 -7.62 -3.02 23.77
C GLN A 103 -8.09 -4.30 24.48
N GLU A 104 -9.31 -4.27 25.04
CA GLU A 104 -9.97 -5.46 25.59
C GLU A 104 -11.17 -5.96 24.77
N GLN A 105 -11.91 -5.06 24.13
CA GLN A 105 -13.15 -5.33 23.40
C GLN A 105 -13.11 -4.67 22.01
N PRO A 106 -13.77 -5.25 20.98
CA PRO A 106 -14.56 -6.50 21.01
C PRO A 106 -13.71 -7.77 21.12
N PHE A 107 -12.40 -7.66 20.89
CA PHE A 107 -11.40 -8.69 21.16
C PHE A 107 -10.15 -8.04 21.77
N PRO A 108 -9.36 -8.78 22.55
CA PRO A 108 -8.13 -8.25 23.15
C PRO A 108 -7.06 -8.01 22.08
N VAL A 109 -6.34 -6.89 22.19
CA VAL A 109 -5.16 -6.57 21.37
C VAL A 109 -3.99 -6.26 22.28
N GLN A 110 -2.88 -6.97 22.05
CA GLN A 110 -1.63 -6.78 22.75
C GLN A 110 -0.46 -6.74 21.78
N PHE A 111 0.57 -6.00 22.19
CA PHE A 111 1.86 -5.93 21.52
C PHE A 111 2.94 -6.54 22.40
N LEU A 112 3.85 -7.29 21.79
CA LEU A 112 5.10 -7.69 22.40
C LEU A 112 6.14 -6.60 22.17
N LEU A 113 6.74 -6.13 23.25
CA LEU A 113 7.86 -5.19 23.25
C LEU A 113 9.13 -5.98 23.55
N SER A 114 9.98 -6.14 22.54
CA SER A 114 11.23 -6.89 22.63
C SER A 114 12.43 -5.95 22.59
N GLN A 115 13.42 -6.17 23.46
CA GLN A 115 14.71 -5.46 23.37
C GLN A 115 15.49 -5.93 22.12
N PRO A 116 16.09 -5.03 21.32
CA PRO A 116 16.84 -5.36 20.12
C PRO A 116 17.96 -6.40 20.33
N SER A 117 18.56 -6.41 21.52
CA SER A 117 19.63 -7.34 21.90
C SER A 117 19.20 -8.82 21.84
N LEU A 118 17.90 -9.12 21.93
CA LEU A 118 17.37 -10.47 21.81
C LEU A 118 17.55 -11.05 20.40
N PHE A 119 17.63 -10.20 19.37
CA PHE A 119 17.70 -10.63 17.97
C PHE A 119 19.13 -10.76 17.43
N GLY A 120 20.16 -10.42 18.22
CA GLY A 120 21.55 -10.40 17.77
C GLY A 120 22.03 -11.72 17.13
N LYS A 121 21.71 -12.86 17.75
CA LYS A 121 22.04 -14.18 17.19
C LYS A 121 21.33 -14.47 15.85
N SER A 122 20.07 -14.07 15.73
CA SER A 122 19.30 -14.27 14.49
C SER A 122 19.85 -13.40 13.36
N LEU A 123 20.26 -12.16 13.68
CA LEU A 123 20.87 -11.24 12.73
C LEU A 123 22.24 -11.76 12.24
N GLU A 124 23.05 -12.29 13.16
CA GLU A 124 24.33 -12.94 12.80
C GLU A 124 24.12 -14.14 11.87
N GLN A 125 23.15 -15.01 12.18
CA GLN A 125 22.87 -16.21 11.39
C GLN A 125 22.33 -15.90 9.98
N THR A 126 21.62 -14.79 9.83
CA THR A 126 21.06 -14.36 8.54
C THR A 126 22.03 -13.50 7.73
N GLY A 127 23.22 -13.21 8.26
CA GLY A 127 24.21 -12.37 7.59
C GLY A 127 23.84 -10.88 7.61
N HIS A 128 22.89 -10.48 8.45
CA HIS A 128 22.44 -9.10 8.65
C HIS A 128 23.08 -8.44 9.87
N ALA A 129 24.21 -8.96 10.36
CA ALA A 129 25.02 -8.29 11.38
C ALA A 129 25.49 -6.92 10.86
N THR A 130 24.88 -5.85 11.38
CA THR A 130 24.98 -4.51 10.81
C THR A 130 26.31 -3.84 11.13
N PRO A 131 26.86 -3.03 10.20
CA PRO A 131 27.64 -1.87 10.59
C PRO A 131 26.81 -1.02 11.56
N GLY A 132 27.40 -0.51 12.64
CA GLY A 132 26.66 0.31 13.60
C GLY A 132 25.94 1.48 12.93
N GLU A 133 24.74 1.83 13.39
CA GLU A 133 23.89 2.88 12.78
C GLU A 133 24.64 4.19 12.54
N ALA A 134 25.55 4.56 13.46
CA ALA A 134 26.43 5.71 13.32
C ALA A 134 27.32 5.68 12.06
N TYR A 135 27.80 4.51 11.66
CA TYR A 135 28.59 4.34 10.43
C TYR A 135 27.73 4.56 9.19
N LEU A 136 26.53 3.98 9.15
CA LEU A 136 25.59 4.16 8.03
C LEU A 136 25.13 5.61 7.92
N ARG A 137 24.92 6.28 9.05
CA ARG A 137 24.61 7.71 9.07
C ARG A 137 25.76 8.55 8.55
N THR A 138 26.99 8.26 8.95
CA THR A 138 28.19 8.94 8.42
C THR A 138 28.30 8.77 6.91
N GLN A 139 28.06 7.56 6.39
CA GLN A 139 28.03 7.30 4.94
C GLN A 139 26.94 8.09 4.23
N LEU A 140 25.74 8.16 4.82
CA LEU A 140 24.63 8.94 4.27
C LEU A 140 24.94 10.44 4.28
N GLU A 141 25.50 10.99 5.35
CA GLU A 141 25.86 12.41 5.48
C GLU A 141 26.99 12.82 4.54
N GLN A 142 27.94 11.92 4.26
CA GLN A 142 28.95 12.13 3.22
C GLN A 142 28.34 12.24 1.82
N LEU A 143 27.25 11.50 1.58
CA LEU A 143 26.54 11.51 0.31
C LEU A 143 25.58 12.71 0.18
N VAL A 144 24.84 12.97 1.26
CA VAL A 144 23.79 13.98 1.37
C VAL A 144 23.99 14.72 2.68
N PRO A 145 24.74 15.85 2.67
CA PRO A 145 24.94 16.66 3.86
C PRO A 145 23.61 17.12 4.47
N SER A 146 23.55 17.32 5.79
CA SER A 146 22.30 17.70 6.50
C SER A 146 21.61 18.92 5.87
N THR A 147 22.35 19.90 5.36
CA THR A 147 21.79 21.07 4.65
C THR A 147 21.10 20.71 3.34
N MET A 148 21.66 19.76 2.57
CA MET A 148 21.05 19.19 1.37
C MET A 148 19.83 18.35 1.75
N GLY A 149 19.93 17.53 2.80
CA GLY A 149 18.84 16.70 3.32
C GLY A 149 17.60 17.51 3.70
N LYS A 150 17.76 18.63 4.43
CA LYS A 150 16.64 19.53 4.79
C LYS A 150 15.91 20.08 3.56
N ARG A 151 16.64 20.43 2.50
CA ARG A 151 16.05 20.88 1.23
C ARG A 151 15.30 19.76 0.51
N LEU A 152 15.88 18.56 0.45
CA LEU A 152 15.22 17.39 -0.15
C LEU A 152 13.94 17.00 0.60
N ILE A 153 13.92 17.04 1.93
CA ILE A 153 12.70 16.80 2.73
C ILE A 153 11.63 17.86 2.46
N SER A 154 12.04 19.13 2.28
CA SER A 154 11.12 20.18 1.87
C SER A 154 10.52 19.94 0.48
N LEU A 155 11.32 19.44 -0.47
CA LEU A 155 10.84 19.06 -1.80
C LEU A 155 9.90 17.86 -1.74
N TRP A 156 10.22 16.83 -0.95
CA TRP A 156 9.31 15.70 -0.71
C TRP A 156 7.95 16.19 -0.19
N SER A 157 7.97 17.07 0.81
CA SER A 157 6.73 17.62 1.39
C SER A 157 5.88 18.37 0.37
N LYS A 158 6.55 19.09 -0.55
CA LYS A 158 5.91 19.90 -1.59
C LYS A 158 5.32 19.07 -2.74
N PHE A 159 6.02 18.02 -3.18
CA PHE A 159 5.67 17.29 -4.42
C PHE A 159 5.08 15.89 -4.19
N ALA A 160 5.35 15.28 -3.03
CA ALA A 160 4.92 13.91 -2.70
C ALA A 160 3.98 13.85 -1.49
N GLY A 161 4.13 14.76 -0.53
CA GLY A 161 3.44 14.70 0.78
C GLY A 161 1.91 14.67 0.70
N ALA A 162 1.31 15.41 -0.25
CA ALA A 162 -0.13 15.42 -0.45
C ALA A 162 -0.70 14.07 -0.92
N GLN A 163 0.03 13.36 -1.78
CA GLN A 163 -0.37 12.04 -2.28
C GLN A 163 -0.07 10.92 -1.27
N TYR A 164 1.01 11.09 -0.51
CA TYR A 164 1.49 10.10 0.46
C TYR A 164 1.67 10.74 1.84
N PRO A 165 0.57 11.05 2.55
CA PRO A 165 0.59 11.64 3.90
C PRO A 165 1.00 10.62 4.98
N ILE A 166 2.18 10.05 4.79
CA ILE A 166 2.72 8.96 5.60
C ILE A 166 3.46 9.48 6.83
N PHE A 167 3.55 10.79 7.05
CA PHE A 167 4.14 11.40 8.23
C PHE A 167 3.11 12.23 9.00
N SER A 168 3.42 12.46 10.28
CA SER A 168 2.72 13.40 11.15
C SER A 168 3.41 14.76 11.06
N SER A 169 2.67 15.87 11.19
CA SER A 169 3.27 17.21 11.15
C SER A 169 4.31 17.42 12.27
N ALA A 170 4.08 16.77 13.42
CA ALA A 170 4.97 16.82 14.57
C ALA A 170 6.18 15.87 14.45
N ALA A 171 6.15 14.91 13.52
CA ALA A 171 7.16 13.87 13.36
C ALA A 171 7.61 13.75 11.89
N MET A 172 7.88 14.89 11.25
CA MET A 172 8.50 14.92 9.94
C MET A 172 9.93 14.38 9.98
N PRO A 173 10.43 13.74 8.90
CA PRO A 173 11.81 13.29 8.83
C PRO A 173 12.79 14.44 9.10
N ASP A 174 13.83 14.14 9.87
CA ASP A 174 14.89 15.06 10.25
C ASP A 174 16.24 14.40 9.94
N PRO A 175 17.13 15.02 9.15
CA PRO A 175 18.41 14.44 8.75
C PRO A 175 19.30 13.98 9.90
N GLU A 176 19.12 14.55 11.09
CA GLU A 176 19.98 14.30 12.25
C GLU A 176 19.47 13.14 13.13
N THR A 177 18.15 12.93 13.18
CA THR A 177 17.50 12.02 14.13
C THR A 177 16.80 10.83 13.47
N SER A 178 16.41 10.94 12.20
CA SER A 178 15.68 9.88 11.51
C SER A 178 16.58 8.73 11.06
N PRO A 179 16.04 7.50 10.94
CA PRO A 179 16.80 6.36 10.46
C PRO A 179 17.34 6.54 9.03
N ALA A 180 18.54 6.02 8.77
CA ALA A 180 19.23 6.20 7.49
C ALA A 180 18.44 5.64 6.29
N HIS A 181 17.75 4.50 6.46
CA HIS A 181 16.93 3.90 5.41
C HIS A 181 15.73 4.79 5.03
N LEU A 182 15.08 5.41 6.02
CA LEU A 182 13.96 6.33 5.78
C LEU A 182 14.41 7.58 5.05
N LEU A 183 15.48 8.23 5.53
CA LEU A 183 16.05 9.41 4.89
C LEU A 183 16.48 9.11 3.45
N ALA A 184 17.14 7.98 3.21
CA ALA A 184 17.55 7.59 1.88
C ALA A 184 16.37 7.40 0.91
N ALA A 185 15.26 6.79 1.36
CA ALA A 185 14.05 6.65 0.56
C ALA A 185 13.40 8.01 0.24
N VAL A 186 13.28 8.88 1.25
CA VAL A 186 12.72 10.24 1.08
C VAL A 186 13.57 11.07 0.11
N TYR A 187 14.89 11.06 0.30
CA TYR A 187 15.82 11.81 -0.55
C TYR A 187 15.71 11.40 -2.00
N ALA A 188 15.66 10.12 -2.27
CA ALA A 188 15.69 9.67 -3.64
C ALA A 188 14.39 9.87 -4.41
N ILE A 189 13.23 9.89 -3.72
CA ILE A 189 11.97 10.37 -4.30
C ILE A 189 12.03 11.89 -4.55
N ALA A 190 12.74 12.63 -3.69
CA ALA A 190 12.84 14.08 -3.78
C ALA A 190 13.85 14.60 -4.81
N VAL A 191 14.94 13.86 -5.08
CA VAL A 191 16.03 14.28 -5.98
C VAL A 191 15.54 14.70 -7.38
N PRO A 192 14.59 14.00 -8.04
CA PRO A 192 14.03 14.45 -9.31
C PRO A 192 13.45 15.87 -9.27
N PHE A 193 12.99 16.34 -8.11
CA PHE A 193 12.44 17.68 -7.92
C PHE A 193 13.50 18.74 -7.57
N ALA A 194 14.79 18.38 -7.53
CA ALA A 194 15.88 19.31 -7.24
C ALA A 194 15.92 20.53 -8.18
N MET A 195 15.40 20.40 -9.40
CA MET A 195 15.27 21.51 -10.35
C MET A 195 14.36 22.64 -9.85
N HIS A 196 13.53 22.39 -8.83
CA HIS A 196 12.65 23.37 -8.20
C HIS A 196 13.23 24.03 -6.96
N ASP A 197 14.51 23.77 -6.65
CA ASP A 197 15.25 24.40 -5.57
C ASP A 197 16.48 25.13 -6.14
N ASP A 198 16.60 26.42 -5.85
CA ASP A 198 17.65 27.30 -6.42
C ASP A 198 19.08 26.82 -6.14
N LYS A 199 19.29 26.07 -5.05
CA LYS A 199 20.62 25.59 -4.65
C LYS A 199 20.87 24.18 -5.17
N LEU A 200 19.94 23.26 -4.95
CA LEU A 200 20.07 21.87 -5.39
C LEU A 200 20.12 21.75 -6.91
N CYS A 201 19.38 22.58 -7.63
CA CYS A 201 19.43 22.60 -9.09
C CYS A 201 20.84 22.87 -9.61
N ILE A 202 21.61 23.73 -8.91
CA ILE A 202 23.00 24.05 -9.30
C ILE A 202 23.95 22.96 -8.81
N ASP A 203 23.78 22.51 -7.57
CA ASP A 203 24.65 21.50 -6.94
C ASP A 203 24.57 20.13 -7.67
N LEU A 204 23.41 19.80 -8.25
CA LEU A 204 23.17 18.57 -9.01
C LEU A 204 23.19 18.76 -10.53
N ALA A 205 23.51 19.97 -11.04
CA ALA A 205 23.52 20.23 -12.49
C ALA A 205 24.66 19.49 -13.21
N TYR A 206 25.82 19.34 -12.55
CA TYR A 206 27.05 18.87 -13.19
C TYR A 206 27.43 17.45 -12.75
N ASP A 207 27.10 17.06 -11.53
CA ASP A 207 27.40 15.75 -10.98
C ASP A 207 26.11 14.93 -10.86
N ALA A 208 26.10 13.76 -11.50
CA ALA A 208 24.97 12.85 -11.41
C ALA A 208 24.78 12.37 -9.97
N PHE A 209 23.55 12.43 -9.48
CA PHE A 209 23.25 11.99 -8.12
C PHE A 209 23.55 10.48 -7.95
N PRO A 210 24.34 10.06 -6.95
CA PRO A 210 24.83 8.69 -6.79
C PRO A 210 23.78 7.72 -6.22
N TYR A 211 22.73 7.44 -7.00
CA TYR A 211 21.62 6.55 -6.60
C TYR A 211 22.07 5.15 -6.18
N SER A 212 23.14 4.61 -6.78
CA SER A 212 23.65 3.27 -6.45
C SER A 212 24.19 3.22 -5.02
N THR A 213 25.00 4.21 -4.62
CA THR A 213 25.54 4.34 -3.26
C THR A 213 24.41 4.59 -2.25
N LEU A 214 23.44 5.46 -2.59
CA LEU A 214 22.29 5.70 -1.73
C LEU A 214 21.48 4.41 -1.50
N SER A 215 21.28 3.63 -2.56
CA SER A 215 20.59 2.33 -2.49
C SER A 215 21.36 1.31 -1.65
N GLN A 216 22.69 1.33 -1.65
CA GLN A 216 23.49 0.46 -0.77
C GLN A 216 23.30 0.82 0.70
N VAL A 217 23.35 2.11 1.05
CA VAL A 217 23.10 2.58 2.42
C VAL A 217 21.68 2.19 2.86
N LEU A 218 20.69 2.43 2.01
CA LEU A 218 19.29 2.10 2.26
C LEU A 218 19.10 0.61 2.53
N ASN A 219 19.55 -0.26 1.63
CA ASN A 219 19.35 -1.71 1.76
C ASN A 219 20.12 -2.28 2.96
N THR A 220 21.32 -1.78 3.22
CA THR A 220 22.13 -2.21 4.38
C THR A 220 21.49 -1.79 5.71
N SER A 221 20.90 -0.59 5.75
CA SER A 221 20.20 -0.11 6.94
C SER A 221 18.83 -0.78 7.14
N LEU A 222 18.12 -1.11 6.07
CA LEU A 222 16.76 -1.65 6.12
C LEU A 222 16.71 -3.14 6.48
N ALA A 223 17.66 -3.94 5.99
CA ALA A 223 17.67 -5.39 6.18
C ALA A 223 17.54 -5.87 7.64
N PRO A 224 18.33 -5.38 8.62
CA PRO A 224 18.16 -5.77 10.02
C PRO A 224 16.83 -5.29 10.61
N ASP A 225 16.32 -4.14 10.16
CA ASP A 225 15.07 -3.57 10.64
C ASP A 225 13.85 -4.36 10.16
N LEU A 226 13.94 -5.11 9.07
CA LEU A 226 12.88 -6.04 8.66
C LEU A 226 12.72 -7.24 9.61
N HIS A 227 13.71 -7.56 10.45
CA HIS A 227 13.56 -8.58 11.50
C HIS A 227 12.68 -8.12 12.66
N SER A 228 12.64 -6.82 12.92
CA SER A 228 11.82 -6.20 13.94
C SER A 228 11.41 -4.82 13.40
N PRO A 229 10.33 -4.75 12.62
CA PRO A 229 9.95 -3.53 11.91
C PRO A 229 9.36 -2.48 12.85
N SER A 230 9.58 -1.21 12.52
CA SER A 230 8.88 -0.06 13.11
C SER A 230 8.00 0.63 12.07
N LEU A 231 7.29 1.70 12.46
CA LEU A 231 6.52 2.50 11.50
C LEU A 231 7.42 3.14 10.43
N GLU A 232 8.63 3.55 10.78
CA GLU A 232 9.65 4.07 9.86
C GLU A 232 10.12 3.01 8.86
N THR A 233 10.24 1.76 9.31
CA THR A 233 10.51 0.62 8.41
C THR A 233 9.37 0.48 7.38
N VAL A 234 8.11 0.51 7.83
CA VAL A 234 6.94 0.41 6.95
C VAL A 234 6.86 1.59 5.98
N GLN A 235 7.04 2.82 6.47
CA GLN A 235 7.08 4.04 5.64
C GLN A 235 8.15 3.93 4.56
N THR A 236 9.34 3.45 4.93
CA THR A 236 10.45 3.26 3.99
C THR A 236 10.10 2.25 2.91
N VAL A 237 9.60 1.06 3.28
CA VAL A 237 9.25 0.03 2.30
C VAL A 237 8.09 0.50 1.42
N LEU A 238 7.11 1.24 1.96
CA LEU A 238 6.04 1.84 1.17
C LEU A 238 6.59 2.82 0.13
N LEU A 239 7.52 3.70 0.51
CA LEU A 239 8.19 4.62 -0.43
C LEU A 239 8.95 3.85 -1.52
N LEU A 240 9.60 2.73 -1.20
CA LEU A 240 10.26 1.87 -2.19
C LEU A 240 9.28 1.20 -3.16
N VAL A 241 8.12 0.75 -2.67
CA VAL A 241 7.06 0.18 -3.51
C VAL A 241 6.48 1.23 -4.45
N LEU A 242 6.35 2.48 -3.99
CA LEU A 242 5.84 3.61 -4.76
C LEU A 242 6.89 4.24 -5.67
N TRP A 243 8.14 3.81 -5.57
CA TRP A 243 9.24 4.40 -6.30
C TRP A 243 9.15 4.11 -7.81
N PRO A 244 9.23 5.12 -8.69
CA PRO A 244 9.19 4.91 -10.14
C PRO A 244 10.34 4.05 -10.68
N SER A 245 10.04 3.03 -11.51
CA SER A 245 11.08 2.16 -12.10
C SER A 245 12.24 2.94 -12.73
N SER A 246 13.47 2.58 -12.36
CA SER A 246 14.70 3.20 -12.89
C SER A 246 14.84 3.04 -14.41
N ASN A 247 14.23 2.00 -14.97
CA ASN A 247 14.13 1.80 -16.41
C ASN A 247 12.67 1.99 -16.87
N LEU A 248 12.41 3.08 -17.58
CA LEU A 248 11.07 3.44 -18.08
C LEU A 248 10.56 2.53 -19.21
N LEU A 249 11.42 1.67 -19.76
CA LEU A 249 11.14 0.82 -20.90
C LEU A 249 10.87 -0.64 -20.49
N VAL A 250 11.20 -1.01 -19.25
CA VAL A 250 11.12 -2.38 -18.74
C VAL A 250 10.30 -2.40 -17.47
N SER A 251 9.47 -3.43 -17.32
CA SER A 251 8.65 -3.61 -16.13
C SER A 251 9.42 -4.39 -15.07
N ASP A 252 9.65 -3.77 -13.91
CA ASP A 252 10.25 -4.40 -12.71
C ASP A 252 9.19 -5.11 -11.84
N ALA A 253 8.16 -5.68 -12.48
CA ALA A 253 6.96 -6.23 -11.84
C ALA A 253 7.27 -7.20 -10.69
N SER A 254 8.23 -8.11 -10.90
CA SER A 254 8.57 -9.12 -9.89
C SER A 254 9.22 -8.51 -8.65
N HIS A 255 10.12 -7.54 -8.84
CA HIS A 255 10.79 -6.86 -7.73
C HIS A 255 9.79 -6.03 -6.91
N GLN A 256 8.95 -5.24 -7.59
CA GLN A 256 7.89 -4.45 -6.96
C GLN A 256 6.90 -5.33 -6.18
N TRP A 257 6.50 -6.47 -6.74
CA TRP A 257 5.60 -7.38 -6.06
C TRP A 257 6.23 -8.04 -4.83
N ASN A 258 7.53 -8.36 -4.88
CA ASN A 258 8.23 -8.88 -3.71
C ASN A 258 8.34 -7.82 -2.59
N LEU A 259 8.62 -6.57 -2.95
CA LEU A 259 8.62 -5.45 -1.99
C LEU A 259 7.23 -5.24 -1.37
N MET A 260 6.16 -5.35 -2.18
CA MET A 260 4.79 -5.27 -1.68
C MET A 260 4.49 -6.39 -0.66
N GLY A 261 4.94 -7.62 -0.92
CA GLY A 261 4.79 -8.72 0.05
C GLY A 261 5.55 -8.46 1.36
N ALA A 262 6.77 -7.92 1.29
CA ALA A 262 7.54 -7.53 2.46
C ALA A 262 6.87 -6.37 3.24
N LEU A 263 6.28 -5.40 2.54
CA LEU A 263 5.53 -4.30 3.12
C LEU A 263 4.33 -4.79 3.91
N VAL A 264 3.52 -5.69 3.34
CA VAL A 264 2.34 -6.26 4.01
C VAL A 264 2.76 -7.02 5.26
N ALA A 265 3.81 -7.84 5.19
CA ALA A 265 4.32 -8.56 6.36
C ALA A 265 4.79 -7.61 7.47
N ALA A 266 5.59 -6.58 7.12
CA ALA A 266 6.05 -5.59 8.09
C ALA A 266 4.88 -4.80 8.71
N ALA A 267 3.88 -4.45 7.91
CA ALA A 267 2.69 -3.74 8.35
C ALA A 267 1.82 -4.57 9.31
N ILE A 268 1.71 -5.88 9.06
CA ILE A 268 1.05 -6.81 9.99
C ILE A 268 1.80 -6.85 11.32
N ASN A 269 3.13 -6.98 11.29
CA ASN A 269 3.96 -7.01 12.51
C ASN A 269 3.77 -5.76 13.38
N VAL A 270 3.66 -4.56 12.81
CA VAL A 270 3.42 -3.32 13.59
C VAL A 270 1.94 -3.05 13.89
N GLY A 271 1.04 -3.96 13.52
CA GLY A 271 -0.39 -3.90 13.81
C GLY A 271 -1.24 -2.99 12.91
N LEU A 272 -0.75 -2.60 11.72
CA LEU A 272 -1.51 -1.72 10.80
C LEU A 272 -2.72 -2.40 10.15
N HIS A 273 -2.80 -3.72 10.19
CA HIS A 273 -3.96 -4.50 9.74
C HIS A 273 -5.18 -4.38 10.68
N LEU A 274 -4.98 -3.85 11.89
CA LEU A 274 -6.01 -3.62 12.90
C LEU A 274 -6.48 -2.15 12.89
N ASP A 275 -7.63 -1.87 13.49
CA ASP A 275 -8.10 -0.50 13.71
C ASP A 275 -7.52 0.06 15.02
N PRO A 276 -6.70 1.13 14.98
CA PRO A 276 -6.09 1.72 16.16
C PRO A 276 -7.01 2.65 16.96
N THR A 277 -8.20 2.97 16.45
CA THR A 277 -9.16 3.88 17.09
C THR A 277 -9.44 3.59 18.58
N PRO A 278 -9.67 2.33 19.01
CA PRO A 278 -9.94 2.00 20.41
C PRO A 278 -8.68 1.91 21.32
N TRP A 279 -7.47 2.13 20.81
CA TRP A 279 -6.23 1.85 21.56
C TRP A 279 -5.83 2.90 22.60
N GLY A 280 -6.61 3.99 22.73
CA GLY A 280 -6.27 5.10 23.62
C GLY A 280 -5.03 5.89 23.20
N LEU A 281 -4.63 5.80 21.92
CA LEU A 281 -3.53 6.58 21.37
C LEU A 281 -3.93 8.05 21.13
N PRO A 282 -2.96 8.98 21.06
CA PRO A 282 -3.22 10.33 20.57
C PRO A 282 -3.85 10.32 19.18
N THR A 283 -4.75 11.26 18.91
CA THR A 283 -5.49 11.35 17.65
C THR A 283 -4.58 11.40 16.42
N ALA A 284 -3.45 12.09 16.51
CA ALA A 284 -2.43 12.15 15.46
C ALA A 284 -1.86 10.77 15.11
N ASN A 285 -1.58 9.93 16.12
CA ASN A 285 -1.06 8.57 15.91
C ASN A 285 -2.13 7.63 15.33
N VAL A 286 -3.38 7.75 15.80
CA VAL A 286 -4.52 7.01 15.24
C VAL A 286 -4.68 7.35 13.76
N ALA A 287 -4.73 8.65 13.43
CA ALA A 287 -4.86 9.13 12.06
C ALA A 287 -3.69 8.66 11.17
N LEU A 288 -2.44 8.78 11.65
CA LEU A 288 -1.26 8.31 10.92
C LEU A 288 -1.31 6.81 10.61
N ARG A 289 -1.62 5.97 11.60
CA ARG A 289 -1.72 4.51 11.42
C ARG A 289 -2.85 4.15 10.44
N ARG A 290 -3.98 4.84 10.51
CA ARG A 290 -5.10 4.65 9.56
C ARG A 290 -4.73 5.08 8.14
N ARG A 291 -4.03 6.21 7.97
CA ARG A 291 -3.49 6.65 6.67
C ARG A 291 -2.51 5.63 6.07
N LEU A 292 -1.55 5.15 6.86
CA LEU A 292 -0.61 4.11 6.42
C LEU A 292 -1.33 2.83 6.03
N SER A 293 -2.27 2.38 6.86
CA SER A 293 -3.04 1.15 6.62
C SER A 293 -3.81 1.23 5.29
N PHE A 294 -4.51 2.34 5.05
CA PHE A 294 -5.21 2.57 3.79
C PHE A 294 -4.27 2.66 2.58
N LEU A 295 -3.17 3.41 2.67
CA LEU A 295 -2.24 3.57 1.55
C LEU A 295 -1.60 2.24 1.14
N ILE A 296 -1.31 1.36 2.11
CA ILE A 296 -0.83 0.01 1.86
C ILE A 296 -1.94 -0.83 1.21
N TYR A 297 -3.18 -0.74 1.73
CA TYR A 297 -4.33 -1.43 1.16
C TYR A 297 -4.57 -1.03 -0.31
N SER A 298 -4.62 0.27 -0.63
CA SER A 298 -4.87 0.78 -1.98
C SER A 298 -3.74 0.41 -2.95
N THR A 299 -2.49 0.51 -2.51
CA THR A 299 -1.31 0.16 -3.31
C THR A 299 -1.29 -1.33 -3.67
N ASP A 300 -1.69 -2.22 -2.74
CA ASP A 300 -1.84 -3.65 -3.01
C ASP A 300 -2.81 -3.90 -4.18
N ARG A 301 -3.99 -3.26 -4.18
CA ARG A 301 -5.04 -3.47 -5.21
C ARG A 301 -4.61 -2.93 -6.56
N LEU A 302 -4.03 -1.74 -6.59
CA LEU A 302 -3.57 -1.09 -7.82
C LEU A 302 -2.40 -1.86 -8.44
N LEU A 303 -1.45 -2.34 -7.63
CA LEU A 303 -0.36 -3.21 -8.12
C LEU A 303 -0.87 -4.60 -8.53
N ALA A 304 -1.70 -5.25 -7.72
CA ALA A 304 -2.25 -6.57 -8.03
C ALA A 304 -2.98 -6.57 -9.38
N SER A 305 -3.89 -5.61 -9.56
CA SER A 305 -4.63 -5.46 -10.81
C SER A 305 -3.71 -5.15 -12.00
N SER A 306 -2.76 -4.23 -11.84
CA SER A 306 -1.85 -3.79 -12.92
C SER A 306 -0.81 -4.84 -13.33
N LEU A 307 -0.40 -5.70 -12.40
CA LEU A 307 0.56 -6.78 -12.63
C LEU A 307 -0.13 -8.12 -12.94
N GLY A 308 -1.46 -8.19 -12.88
CA GLY A 308 -2.22 -9.42 -13.09
C GLY A 308 -1.98 -10.47 -12.00
N LYS A 309 -1.88 -10.05 -10.75
CA LYS A 309 -1.59 -10.89 -9.58
C LYS A 309 -2.75 -10.88 -8.58
N PRO A 310 -2.92 -11.93 -7.75
CA PRO A 310 -3.85 -11.87 -6.62
C PRO A 310 -3.34 -10.86 -5.57
N PRO A 311 -4.20 -10.05 -4.93
CA PRO A 311 -3.82 -9.19 -3.82
C PRO A 311 -3.17 -9.97 -2.66
N PHE A 312 -2.21 -9.37 -1.95
CA PHE A 312 -1.62 -9.99 -0.75
C PHE A 312 -2.53 -9.84 0.47
N ILE A 313 -3.22 -8.72 0.58
CA ILE A 313 -4.02 -8.39 1.75
C ILE A 313 -5.40 -9.02 1.58
N ASP A 314 -5.73 -9.91 2.51
CA ASP A 314 -7.09 -10.40 2.64
C ASP A 314 -7.99 -9.34 3.28
N ARG A 315 -9.14 -9.07 2.65
CA ARG A 315 -10.06 -7.99 3.08
C ARG A 315 -10.61 -8.23 4.48
N ASP A 316 -10.90 -9.48 4.82
CA ASP A 316 -11.50 -9.84 6.11
C ASP A 316 -10.50 -9.73 7.27
N ASN A 317 -9.21 -9.70 6.97
CA ASN A 317 -8.11 -9.58 7.94
C ASN A 317 -7.45 -8.19 7.93
N TRP A 318 -8.09 -7.19 7.31
CA TRP A 318 -7.58 -5.82 7.22
C TRP A 318 -8.67 -4.80 7.52
N LEU A 319 -8.69 -4.30 8.75
CA LEU A 319 -9.82 -3.53 9.29
C LEU A 319 -9.90 -2.09 8.78
N VAL A 320 -8.79 -1.51 8.30
CA VAL A 320 -8.75 -0.13 7.79
C VAL A 320 -8.41 -0.16 6.29
N ASN A 321 -9.45 -0.25 5.48
CA ASN A 321 -9.38 -0.28 4.02
C ASN A 321 -9.92 1.00 3.35
N THR A 322 -10.36 1.96 4.15
CA THR A 322 -10.91 3.24 3.70
C THR A 322 -10.44 4.38 4.58
N LEU A 323 -10.43 5.60 4.03
CA LEU A 323 -10.13 6.83 4.76
C LEU A 323 -11.41 7.52 5.26
N LEU A 324 -11.32 8.15 6.42
CA LEU A 324 -12.33 9.04 6.98
C LEU A 324 -11.84 10.48 6.97
N LEU A 325 -12.75 11.46 7.03
CA LEU A 325 -12.38 12.89 7.18
C LEU A 325 -11.47 13.15 8.39
N SER A 326 -11.69 12.43 9.49
CA SER A 326 -10.85 12.53 10.69
C SER A 326 -9.40 12.09 10.47
N ASP A 327 -9.15 11.25 9.46
CA ASP A 327 -7.82 10.73 9.16
C ASP A 327 -6.92 11.81 8.52
N GLN A 328 -7.47 12.95 8.10
CA GLN A 328 -6.69 14.13 7.64
C GLN A 328 -5.89 14.77 8.78
N HIS A 329 -6.31 14.55 10.03
CA HIS A 329 -5.70 15.18 11.19
C HIS A 329 -4.18 14.98 11.21
N ASP A 330 -3.45 16.09 11.34
CA ASP A 330 -1.99 16.10 11.46
C ASP A 330 -1.24 15.57 10.22
N SER A 331 -1.86 15.59 9.04
CA SER A 331 -1.28 15.10 7.78
C SER A 331 -0.49 16.13 6.97
N ASN A 332 -0.63 17.43 7.27
CA ASN A 332 -0.20 18.55 6.42
C ASN A 332 -0.83 18.58 5.00
N VAL A 333 -1.92 17.84 4.77
CA VAL A 333 -2.62 17.82 3.48
C VAL A 333 -3.75 18.85 3.47
N LEU A 334 -3.83 19.62 2.39
CA LEU A 334 -4.91 20.58 2.17
C LEU A 334 -6.24 19.86 1.89
N ASP A 335 -7.36 20.50 2.21
CA ASP A 335 -8.70 19.89 2.09
C ASP A 335 -8.98 19.36 0.67
N ALA A 336 -8.59 20.11 -0.36
CA ALA A 336 -8.78 19.70 -1.76
C ALA A 336 -7.98 18.45 -2.16
N ASP A 337 -6.75 18.31 -1.67
CA ASP A 337 -5.93 17.10 -1.88
C ASP A 337 -6.48 15.93 -1.07
N TRP A 338 -7.01 16.21 0.13
CA TRP A 338 -7.64 15.20 0.97
C TRP A 338 -8.92 14.65 0.34
N ASP A 339 -9.75 15.50 -0.28
CA ASP A 339 -10.92 15.08 -1.05
C ASP A 339 -10.53 14.12 -2.19
N CYS A 340 -9.39 14.35 -2.84
CA CYS A 340 -8.85 13.42 -3.83
C CYS A 340 -8.50 12.06 -3.18
N LEU A 341 -7.82 12.05 -2.04
CA LEU A 341 -7.53 10.80 -1.31
C LEU A 341 -8.80 10.04 -0.89
N LEU A 342 -9.86 10.73 -0.49
CA LEU A 342 -11.16 10.12 -0.20
C LEU A 342 -11.79 9.52 -1.47
N LYS A 343 -11.71 10.20 -2.62
CA LYS A 343 -12.14 9.65 -3.91
C LYS A 343 -11.34 8.39 -4.29
N LEU A 344 -10.01 8.44 -4.13
CA LEU A 344 -9.15 7.27 -4.35
C LEU A 344 -9.54 6.11 -3.43
N SER A 345 -9.92 6.40 -2.18
CA SER A 345 -10.42 5.40 -1.23
C SER A 345 -11.71 4.72 -1.71
N ALA A 346 -12.65 5.49 -2.27
CA ALA A 346 -13.87 4.92 -2.84
C ALA A 346 -13.58 4.04 -4.08
N VAL A 347 -12.77 4.55 -5.01
CA VAL A 347 -12.37 3.84 -6.23
C VAL A 347 -11.66 2.52 -5.90
N THR A 348 -10.73 2.53 -4.95
CA THR A 348 -9.95 1.34 -4.58
C THR A 348 -10.77 0.28 -3.84
N THR A 349 -11.82 0.69 -3.13
CA THR A 349 -12.80 -0.24 -2.54
C THR A 349 -13.60 -0.97 -3.63
N LEU A 350 -14.01 -0.26 -4.68
CA LEU A 350 -14.69 -0.86 -5.83
C LEU A 350 -13.75 -1.73 -6.67
N LEU A 351 -12.48 -1.34 -6.78
CA LEU A 351 -11.43 -2.16 -7.37
C LEU A 351 -11.26 -3.49 -6.63
N ASP A 352 -11.23 -3.49 -5.30
CA ASP A 352 -11.19 -4.71 -4.49
C ASP A 352 -12.38 -5.63 -4.78
N GLU A 353 -13.60 -5.08 -4.85
CA GLU A 353 -14.79 -5.84 -5.24
C GLU A 353 -14.69 -6.41 -6.65
N ALA A 354 -14.22 -5.62 -7.61
CA ALA A 354 -14.00 -6.08 -8.98
C ALA A 354 -12.97 -7.21 -9.04
N LEU A 355 -11.87 -7.12 -8.27
CA LEU A 355 -10.87 -8.18 -8.21
C LEU A 355 -11.46 -9.48 -7.64
N ALA A 356 -12.24 -9.39 -6.55
CA ALA A 356 -12.86 -10.55 -5.93
C ALA A 356 -13.93 -11.19 -6.83
N LYS A 357 -14.84 -10.37 -7.42
CA LYS A 357 -16.04 -10.82 -8.16
C LYS A 357 -15.78 -11.10 -9.64
N LEU A 358 -14.74 -10.54 -10.25
CA LEU A 358 -14.49 -10.65 -11.70
C LEU A 358 -13.14 -11.28 -12.06
N TYR A 359 -12.17 -11.31 -11.13
CA TYR A 359 -10.79 -11.74 -11.43
C TYR A 359 -10.28 -12.88 -10.53
N SER A 360 -11.03 -13.32 -9.52
CA SER A 360 -10.59 -14.46 -8.72
C SER A 360 -10.51 -15.74 -9.55
N LEU A 361 -9.48 -16.54 -9.32
CA LEU A 361 -9.23 -17.76 -10.11
C LEU A 361 -10.39 -18.75 -10.02
N ARG A 362 -11.09 -18.81 -8.88
CA ARG A 362 -12.29 -19.66 -8.70
C ARG A 362 -13.41 -19.24 -9.64
N ILE A 363 -13.65 -17.93 -9.76
CA ILE A 363 -14.68 -17.40 -10.67
C ILE A 363 -14.28 -17.70 -12.12
N LEU A 364 -13.03 -17.46 -12.50
CA LEU A 364 -12.53 -17.74 -13.85
C LEU A 364 -12.65 -19.22 -14.23
N GLN A 365 -12.37 -20.15 -13.31
CA GLN A 365 -12.54 -21.59 -13.52
C GLN A 365 -14.01 -21.99 -13.71
N SER A 366 -14.93 -21.34 -12.99
CA SER A 366 -16.37 -21.57 -13.14
C SER A 366 -17.00 -20.83 -14.33
N SER A 367 -16.25 -19.91 -14.97
CA SER A 367 -16.80 -18.92 -15.91
C SER A 367 -17.19 -19.47 -17.27
N SER A 368 -16.86 -20.73 -17.62
CA SER A 368 -17.41 -21.36 -18.83
C SER A 368 -18.94 -21.49 -18.81
N GLN A 369 -19.60 -21.18 -17.67
CA GLN A 369 -21.06 -21.27 -17.50
C GLN A 369 -21.68 -20.09 -16.72
N ASN A 370 -21.02 -18.93 -16.57
CA ASN A 370 -21.55 -17.84 -15.73
C ASN A 370 -22.14 -16.67 -16.55
N PRO A 371 -23.40 -16.75 -17.00
CA PRO A 371 -24.03 -15.72 -17.84
C PRO A 371 -24.16 -14.36 -17.16
N GLY A 372 -24.08 -14.31 -15.82
CA GLY A 372 -24.22 -13.08 -15.03
C GLY A 372 -22.93 -12.27 -14.86
N LEU A 373 -21.78 -12.73 -15.36
CA LEU A 373 -20.50 -12.02 -15.17
C LEU A 373 -20.51 -10.62 -15.80
N SER A 374 -21.13 -10.49 -16.98
CA SER A 374 -21.33 -9.19 -17.63
C SER A 374 -22.21 -8.27 -16.80
N ASP A 375 -23.31 -8.80 -16.23
CA ASP A 375 -24.25 -7.99 -15.44
C ASP A 375 -23.61 -7.49 -14.14
N ILE A 376 -22.83 -8.35 -13.47
CA ILE A 376 -22.06 -7.97 -12.28
C ILE A 376 -21.04 -6.87 -12.63
N ALA A 377 -20.33 -7.02 -13.76
CA ALA A 377 -19.37 -6.02 -14.19
C ALA A 377 -20.04 -4.68 -14.51
N MET A 378 -21.15 -4.67 -15.26
CA MET A 378 -21.89 -3.45 -15.57
C MET A 378 -22.45 -2.78 -14.30
N SER A 379 -22.94 -3.56 -13.34
CA SER A 379 -23.38 -3.01 -12.04
C SER A 379 -22.25 -2.36 -11.27
N LEU A 380 -21.04 -2.94 -11.29
CA LEU A 380 -19.86 -2.36 -10.65
C LEU A 380 -19.39 -1.10 -11.38
N ALA A 381 -19.46 -1.06 -12.71
CA ALA A 381 -19.13 0.12 -13.50
C ALA A 381 -20.06 1.30 -13.18
N ASN A 382 -21.38 1.05 -13.12
CA ASN A 382 -22.35 2.09 -12.75
C ASN A 382 -22.11 2.61 -11.34
N HIS A 383 -21.83 1.73 -10.37
CA HIS A 383 -21.52 2.14 -9.01
C HIS A 383 -20.20 2.94 -8.94
N LEU A 384 -19.20 2.61 -9.76
CA LEU A 384 -17.98 3.39 -9.88
C LEU A 384 -18.25 4.79 -10.42
N ASP A 385 -19.01 4.91 -11.51
CA ASP A 385 -19.36 6.21 -12.09
C ASP A 385 -20.19 7.05 -11.12
N GLU A 386 -21.22 6.46 -10.50
CA GLU A 386 -22.02 7.13 -9.47
C GLU A 386 -21.16 7.57 -8.29
N SER A 387 -20.32 6.70 -7.73
CA SER A 387 -19.48 7.06 -6.59
C SER A 387 -18.42 8.12 -6.93
N TYR A 388 -17.89 8.11 -8.15
CA TYR A 388 -16.85 9.06 -8.56
C TYR A 388 -17.42 10.44 -8.89
N HIS A 389 -18.61 10.49 -9.50
CA HIS A 389 -19.24 11.74 -9.96
C HIS A 389 -20.29 12.31 -9.00
N SER A 390 -20.84 11.53 -8.06
CA SER A 390 -21.81 12.03 -7.07
C SER A 390 -21.20 12.97 -6.03
N ALA A 391 -19.88 13.01 -5.93
CA ALA A 391 -19.16 13.97 -5.10
C ALA A 391 -19.11 15.34 -5.79
N ASP A 392 -20.22 16.09 -5.77
CA ASP A 392 -20.28 17.54 -6.03
C ASP A 392 -19.48 18.28 -4.93
N HIS A 393 -18.15 18.23 -5.00
CA HIS A 393 -17.25 18.88 -4.06
C HIS A 393 -16.26 19.77 -4.81
N HIS A 394 -16.66 21.04 -4.87
CA HIS A 394 -15.95 22.25 -5.31
C HIS A 394 -15.26 22.23 -6.68
N ASP A 395 -15.22 23.40 -7.33
CA ASP A 395 -14.36 23.71 -8.47
C ASP A 395 -12.88 23.49 -8.08
N LEU A 396 -12.43 22.23 -8.07
CA LEU A 396 -11.04 21.80 -7.82
C LEU A 396 -10.10 22.29 -8.94
N SER A 397 -10.65 22.91 -9.99
CA SER A 397 -9.99 23.34 -11.22
C SER A 397 -9.09 24.57 -11.05
N HIS A 398 -9.23 25.35 -9.97
CA HIS A 398 -8.66 26.71 -9.89
C HIS A 398 -7.53 26.96 -8.88
N GLN A 399 -7.02 25.95 -8.16
CA GLN A 399 -5.88 26.16 -7.25
C GLN A 399 -4.64 25.37 -7.68
N ALA A 400 -3.55 26.10 -7.92
CA ALA A 400 -2.23 25.57 -8.25
C ALA A 400 -1.70 24.74 -7.06
N GLY A 401 -1.88 23.42 -7.12
CA GLY A 401 -1.51 22.46 -6.08
C GLY A 401 -2.28 21.14 -6.15
N ILE A 402 -3.55 21.20 -6.57
CA ILE A 402 -4.52 20.09 -6.59
C ILE A 402 -4.25 19.06 -7.71
N GLN A 403 -3.45 19.46 -8.72
CA GLN A 403 -3.49 18.82 -10.04
C GLN A 403 -3.01 17.36 -10.03
N MET A 404 -1.96 17.05 -9.28
CA MET A 404 -1.40 15.70 -9.28
C MET A 404 -2.26 14.72 -8.49
N SER A 405 -2.73 15.10 -7.29
CA SER A 405 -3.63 14.26 -6.48
C SER A 405 -4.88 13.89 -7.28
N LEU A 406 -5.45 14.85 -8.01
CA LEU A 406 -6.57 14.64 -8.91
C LEU A 406 -6.20 13.72 -10.10
N ALA A 407 -5.07 13.96 -10.76
CA ALA A 407 -4.63 13.14 -11.89
C ALA A 407 -4.41 11.66 -11.51
N ILE A 408 -3.92 11.38 -10.30
CA ILE A 408 -3.80 10.01 -9.78
C ILE A 408 -5.18 9.38 -9.53
N CYS A 409 -6.14 10.15 -9.02
CA CYS A 409 -7.51 9.69 -8.81
C CYS A 409 -8.20 9.39 -10.14
N ASP A 410 -8.10 10.30 -11.12
CA ASP A 410 -8.67 10.12 -12.45
C ASP A 410 -8.06 8.90 -13.15
N LEU A 411 -6.75 8.73 -13.04
CA LEU A 411 -6.06 7.56 -13.57
C LEU A 411 -6.56 6.27 -12.90
N ALA A 412 -6.71 6.25 -11.58
CA ALA A 412 -7.22 5.08 -10.85
C ALA A 412 -8.67 4.77 -11.25
N TYR A 413 -9.51 5.80 -11.41
CA TYR A 413 -10.89 5.67 -11.89
C TYR A 413 -10.93 5.08 -13.29
N HIS A 414 -10.25 5.70 -14.26
CA HIS A 414 -10.24 5.23 -15.64
C HIS A 414 -9.66 3.82 -15.76
N TYR A 415 -8.63 3.51 -14.99
CA TYR A 415 -8.04 2.19 -14.96
C TYR A 415 -8.98 1.14 -14.36
N THR A 416 -9.64 1.44 -13.24
CA THR A 416 -10.64 0.56 -12.62
C THR A 416 -11.82 0.34 -13.56
N ASN A 417 -12.30 1.40 -14.19
CA ASN A 417 -13.39 1.35 -15.17
C ASN A 417 -13.01 0.46 -16.36
N LEU A 418 -11.77 0.60 -16.86
CA LEU A 418 -11.24 -0.21 -17.96
C LEU A 418 -11.22 -1.70 -17.60
N ILE A 419 -10.70 -2.09 -16.43
CA ILE A 419 -10.61 -3.51 -16.06
C ILE A 419 -11.99 -4.13 -15.83
N VAL A 420 -12.96 -3.39 -15.28
CA VAL A 420 -14.33 -3.88 -15.10
C VAL A 420 -14.96 -4.18 -16.46
N HIS A 421 -14.84 -3.25 -17.41
CA HIS A 421 -15.34 -3.45 -18.78
C HIS A 421 -14.58 -4.54 -19.55
N ARG A 422 -13.28 -4.69 -19.32
CA ARG A 422 -12.50 -5.83 -19.86
C ARG A 422 -13.05 -7.16 -19.37
N ALA A 423 -13.45 -7.25 -18.11
CA ALA A 423 -14.07 -8.45 -17.58
C ALA A 423 -15.45 -8.70 -18.20
N ALA A 424 -16.27 -7.66 -18.33
CA ALA A 424 -17.57 -7.74 -19.00
C ALA A 424 -17.47 -8.27 -20.43
N MET A 425 -16.38 -7.94 -21.15
CA MET A 425 -16.17 -8.35 -22.53
C MET A 425 -15.82 -9.82 -22.72
N ARG A 426 -15.22 -10.49 -21.73
CA ARG A 426 -14.62 -11.83 -21.90
C ARG A 426 -15.56 -12.87 -22.50
N PRO A 427 -16.85 -12.98 -22.09
CA PRO A 427 -17.78 -13.94 -22.68
C PRO A 427 -18.05 -13.73 -24.17
N PHE A 428 -17.73 -12.54 -24.70
CA PHE A 428 -18.03 -12.11 -26.08
C PHE A 428 -16.78 -12.03 -26.97
N LEU A 429 -15.61 -12.46 -26.48
CA LEU A 429 -14.36 -12.44 -27.25
C LEU A 429 -14.26 -13.62 -28.25
N ASP A 430 -14.90 -14.75 -27.96
CA ASP A 430 -14.90 -15.92 -28.85
C ASP A 430 -15.95 -15.75 -29.96
N THR A 431 -15.49 -15.49 -31.18
CA THR A 431 -16.34 -15.23 -32.34
C THR A 431 -17.16 -16.44 -32.82
N GLU A 432 -16.74 -17.66 -32.49
CA GLU A 432 -17.48 -18.89 -32.86
C GLU A 432 -18.82 -19.01 -32.10
N ASN A 433 -18.95 -18.35 -30.95
CA ASN A 433 -20.14 -18.34 -30.11
C ASN A 433 -21.13 -17.21 -30.44
N LEU A 434 -20.81 -16.32 -31.39
CA LEU A 434 -21.70 -15.22 -31.83
C LEU A 434 -22.92 -15.69 -32.65
N SER A 435 -23.08 -17.01 -32.84
CA SER A 435 -24.29 -17.66 -33.34
C SER A 435 -25.41 -17.79 -32.28
N GLY A 436 -25.25 -17.12 -31.13
CA GLY A 436 -26.20 -17.09 -30.02
C GLY A 436 -27.53 -16.35 -30.32
N SER A 437 -28.47 -16.45 -29.39
CA SER A 437 -29.78 -15.77 -29.44
C SER A 437 -29.65 -14.25 -29.63
N SER A 438 -30.68 -13.58 -30.16
CA SER A 438 -30.76 -12.11 -30.30
C SER A 438 -30.30 -11.34 -29.06
N ASP A 439 -30.65 -11.84 -27.87
CA ASP A 439 -30.33 -11.20 -26.59
C ASP A 439 -28.83 -11.25 -26.27
N PHE A 440 -28.12 -12.26 -26.76
CA PHE A 440 -26.67 -12.38 -26.58
C PHE A 440 -25.94 -11.34 -27.43
N ILE A 441 -26.39 -11.13 -28.67
CA ILE A 441 -25.85 -10.12 -29.58
C ILE A 441 -26.09 -8.72 -29.01
N ALA A 442 -27.32 -8.42 -28.56
CA ALA A 442 -27.64 -7.12 -27.96
C ALA A 442 -26.81 -6.81 -26.70
N ARG A 443 -26.55 -7.81 -25.84
CA ARG A 443 -25.65 -7.66 -24.69
C ARG A 443 -24.21 -7.41 -25.13
N ALA A 444 -23.71 -8.16 -26.11
CA ALA A 444 -22.37 -7.97 -26.65
C ALA A 444 -22.18 -6.55 -27.21
N GLU A 445 -23.16 -6.03 -27.96
CA GLU A 445 -23.14 -4.66 -28.50
C GLU A 445 -23.12 -3.61 -27.39
N THR A 446 -23.94 -3.79 -26.34
CA THR A 446 -23.98 -2.89 -25.18
C THR A 446 -22.62 -2.84 -24.46
N VAL A 447 -21.99 -4.00 -24.24
CA VAL A 447 -20.68 -4.08 -23.59
C VAL A 447 -19.58 -3.49 -24.49
N ARG A 448 -19.62 -3.75 -25.80
CA ARG A 448 -18.70 -3.14 -26.78
C ARG A 448 -18.81 -1.62 -26.80
N GLN A 449 -20.02 -1.07 -26.74
CA GLN A 449 -20.25 0.37 -26.64
C GLN A 449 -19.68 0.93 -25.32
N SER A 450 -19.88 0.22 -24.20
CA SER A 450 -19.37 0.66 -22.90
C SER A 450 -17.83 0.68 -22.86
N ILE A 451 -17.16 -0.30 -23.48
CA ILE A 451 -15.67 -0.29 -23.64
C ILE A 451 -15.22 0.88 -24.52
N ARG A 452 -15.97 1.20 -25.58
CA ARG A 452 -15.68 2.34 -26.46
C ARG A 452 -15.72 3.65 -25.66
N ASP A 453 -16.74 3.83 -24.85
CA ASP A 453 -16.90 5.04 -24.02
C ASP A 453 -15.81 5.11 -22.94
N CYS A 454 -15.54 4.00 -22.24
CA CYS A 454 -14.49 3.91 -21.23
C CYS A 454 -13.08 4.20 -21.80
N THR A 455 -12.72 3.57 -22.93
CA THR A 455 -11.41 3.78 -23.57
C THR A 455 -11.27 5.18 -24.15
N GLN A 456 -12.37 5.80 -24.60
CA GLN A 456 -12.39 7.18 -25.05
C GLN A 456 -12.19 8.17 -23.89
N GLY A 457 -12.83 7.93 -22.73
CA GLY A 457 -12.60 8.71 -21.52
C GLY A 457 -11.14 8.62 -21.06
N PHE A 458 -10.57 7.42 -21.02
CA PHE A 458 -9.17 7.24 -20.65
C PHE A 458 -8.21 7.89 -21.67
N HIS A 459 -8.51 7.83 -22.96
CA HIS A 459 -7.75 8.56 -23.98
C HIS A 459 -7.83 10.08 -23.77
N ALA A 460 -9.01 10.62 -23.45
CA ALA A 460 -9.19 12.05 -23.16
C ALA A 460 -8.37 12.49 -21.95
N PHE A 461 -8.36 11.70 -20.86
CA PHE A 461 -7.48 11.94 -19.72
C PHE A 461 -6.00 12.06 -20.13
N ILE A 462 -5.48 11.12 -20.93
CA ILE A 462 -4.08 11.16 -21.41
C ILE A 462 -3.82 12.42 -22.24
N LYS A 463 -4.78 12.79 -23.09
CA LYS A 463 -4.70 14.00 -23.93
C LYS A 463 -4.65 15.28 -23.07
N ASP A 464 -5.43 15.31 -22.00
CA ASP A 464 -5.59 16.47 -21.13
C ASP A 464 -4.49 16.61 -20.07
N LEU A 465 -3.60 15.62 -19.91
CA LEU A 465 -2.39 15.74 -19.09
C LEU A 465 -1.58 17.01 -19.43
N ARG A 466 -1.35 17.87 -18.44
CA ARG A 466 -0.73 19.20 -18.58
C ARG A 466 0.75 19.19 -18.21
N ALA A 467 1.49 20.20 -18.65
CA ALA A 467 2.91 20.34 -18.31
C ALA A 467 3.17 20.41 -16.79
N GLU A 468 2.20 20.88 -16.01
CA GLU A 468 2.27 20.91 -14.54
C GLU A 468 2.25 19.50 -13.91
N ASP A 469 1.57 18.55 -14.56
CA ASP A 469 1.47 17.14 -14.13
C ASP A 469 2.77 16.35 -14.42
N VAL A 470 3.75 16.96 -15.10
CA VAL A 470 5.06 16.34 -15.35
C VAL A 470 5.85 16.19 -14.05
N ASN A 471 5.68 17.12 -13.11
CA ASN A 471 6.50 17.25 -11.91
C ASN A 471 5.89 16.55 -10.68
N GLY A 472 5.13 15.47 -10.86
CA GLY A 472 4.59 14.71 -9.73
C GLY A 472 5.11 13.27 -9.63
N VAL A 473 4.89 12.67 -8.46
CA VAL A 473 5.30 11.31 -8.14
C VAL A 473 4.29 10.30 -8.68
N TRP A 474 4.48 9.88 -9.93
CA TRP A 474 3.64 8.85 -10.53
C TRP A 474 3.97 7.46 -9.98
N PRO A 475 2.99 6.73 -9.43
CA PRO A 475 3.21 5.41 -8.87
C PRO A 475 3.46 4.36 -9.97
N PRO A 476 4.14 3.24 -9.67
CA PRO A 476 4.55 2.29 -10.72
C PRO A 476 3.41 1.63 -11.49
N TRP A 477 2.26 1.43 -10.85
CA TRP A 477 1.07 0.87 -11.49
C TRP A 477 0.54 1.76 -12.64
N ALA A 478 0.87 3.06 -12.66
CA ALA A 478 0.43 3.98 -13.71
C ALA A 478 0.91 3.56 -15.11
N GLN A 479 2.17 3.12 -15.23
CA GLN A 479 2.72 2.64 -16.51
C GLN A 479 1.95 1.43 -17.03
N ALA A 480 1.62 0.50 -16.14
CA ALA A 480 0.86 -0.69 -16.46
C ALA A 480 -0.62 -0.37 -16.79
N ALA A 481 -1.22 0.63 -16.12
CA ALA A 481 -2.55 1.12 -16.45
C ALA A 481 -2.63 1.71 -17.86
N ILE A 482 -1.66 2.55 -18.25
CA ILE A 482 -1.56 3.10 -19.61
C ILE A 482 -1.30 1.99 -20.64
N SER A 483 -0.42 1.04 -20.31
CA SER A 483 -0.21 -0.15 -21.16
C SER A 483 -1.53 -0.92 -21.34
N SER A 484 -2.33 -1.09 -20.28
CA SER A 484 -3.61 -1.79 -20.33
C SER A 484 -4.61 -1.15 -21.30
N LEU A 485 -4.62 0.18 -21.44
CA LEU A 485 -5.45 0.87 -22.43
C LEU A 485 -5.12 0.40 -23.86
N CYS A 486 -3.83 0.46 -24.24
CA CYS A 486 -3.39 0.03 -25.57
C CYS A 486 -3.73 -1.44 -25.85
N PHE A 487 -3.49 -2.32 -24.88
CA PHE A 487 -3.78 -3.76 -25.05
C PHE A 487 -5.28 -4.04 -25.08
N THR A 488 -6.10 -3.28 -24.38
CA THR A 488 -7.56 -3.41 -24.46
C THR A 488 -8.07 -3.01 -25.83
N GLN A 489 -7.62 -1.87 -26.35
CA GLN A 489 -7.94 -1.46 -27.73
C GLN A 489 -7.47 -2.50 -28.75
N LEU A 490 -6.28 -3.10 -28.55
CA LEU A 490 -5.79 -4.18 -29.40
C LEU A 490 -6.67 -5.44 -29.33
N THR A 491 -7.13 -5.82 -28.13
CA THR A 491 -8.11 -6.92 -27.95
C THR A 491 -9.42 -6.62 -28.70
N MET A 492 -9.88 -5.38 -28.70
CA MET A 492 -11.07 -4.98 -29.46
C MET A 492 -10.85 -5.02 -30.96
N VAL A 493 -9.67 -4.66 -31.46
CA VAL A 493 -9.29 -4.84 -32.87
C VAL A 493 -9.32 -6.31 -33.26
N SER A 494 -8.66 -7.18 -32.49
CA SER A 494 -8.53 -8.61 -32.82
C SER A 494 -9.86 -9.38 -32.73
N SER A 495 -10.78 -8.91 -31.89
CA SER A 495 -12.11 -9.50 -31.71
C SER A 495 -13.22 -8.79 -32.49
N ALA A 496 -12.89 -7.85 -33.38
CA ALA A 496 -13.88 -7.12 -34.16
C ALA A 496 -14.66 -8.06 -35.08
N SER A 497 -15.99 -7.92 -35.10
CA SER A 497 -16.88 -8.82 -35.85
C SER A 497 -17.04 -8.41 -37.31
N THR A 498 -16.78 -7.13 -37.62
CA THR A 498 -16.93 -6.56 -38.96
C THR A 498 -15.71 -5.75 -39.37
N TYR A 499 -15.55 -5.53 -40.67
CA TYR A 499 -14.51 -4.67 -41.22
C TYR A 499 -14.60 -3.23 -40.67
N ASP A 500 -15.81 -2.66 -40.62
CA ASP A 500 -16.01 -1.28 -40.15
C ASP A 500 -15.69 -1.12 -38.66
N GLU A 501 -16.07 -2.10 -37.84
CA GLU A 501 -15.71 -2.12 -36.42
C GLU A 501 -14.18 -2.22 -36.24
N ALA A 502 -13.53 -3.10 -37.02
CA ALA A 502 -12.08 -3.25 -36.97
C ALA A 502 -11.39 -1.93 -37.35
N LEU A 503 -11.83 -1.28 -38.43
CA LEU A 503 -11.28 -0.01 -38.89
C LEU A 503 -11.41 1.10 -37.84
N ASP A 504 -12.56 1.20 -37.16
CA ASP A 504 -12.78 2.17 -36.10
C ASP A 504 -11.86 1.93 -34.88
N TRP A 505 -11.73 0.68 -34.42
CA TRP A 505 -10.80 0.36 -33.32
C TRP A 505 -9.35 0.58 -33.70
N ILE A 506 -8.94 0.28 -34.93
CA ILE A 506 -7.59 0.58 -35.42
C ILE A 506 -7.34 2.10 -35.38
N LYS A 507 -8.30 2.92 -35.85
CA LYS A 507 -8.18 4.39 -35.78
C LYS A 507 -8.02 4.87 -34.33
N ARG A 508 -8.81 4.36 -33.39
CA ARG A 508 -8.72 4.70 -31.96
C ARG A 508 -7.37 4.31 -31.35
N LEU A 509 -6.87 3.11 -31.69
CA LEU A 509 -5.55 2.65 -31.27
C LEU A 509 -4.44 3.57 -31.82
N GLN A 510 -4.52 3.94 -33.10
CA GLN A 510 -3.56 4.86 -33.73
C GLN A 510 -3.61 6.26 -33.10
N MET A 511 -4.80 6.79 -32.80
CA MET A 511 -4.95 8.06 -32.09
C MET A 511 -4.30 8.01 -30.71
N THR A 512 -4.54 6.94 -29.96
CA THR A 512 -3.93 6.73 -28.64
C THR A 512 -2.41 6.64 -28.75
N ARG A 513 -1.88 5.83 -29.68
CA ARG A 513 -0.43 5.75 -29.96
C ARG A 513 0.18 7.10 -30.31
N LYS A 514 -0.50 7.88 -31.15
CA LYS A 514 -0.05 9.23 -31.53
C LYS A 514 0.07 10.11 -30.30
N GLU A 515 -0.93 10.14 -29.42
CA GLU A 515 -0.87 10.95 -28.20
C GLU A 515 0.20 10.48 -27.22
N LEU A 516 0.38 9.17 -27.05
CA LEU A 516 1.48 8.65 -26.26
C LEU A 516 2.84 9.12 -26.81
N ARG A 517 3.05 9.10 -28.14
CA ARG A 517 4.30 9.60 -28.75
C ARG A 517 4.52 11.08 -28.52
N LEU A 518 3.46 11.89 -28.63
CA LEU A 518 3.55 13.34 -28.46
C LEU A 518 3.96 13.71 -27.02
N LYS A 519 3.53 12.92 -26.04
CA LYS A 519 3.72 13.22 -24.61
C LYS A 519 4.80 12.40 -23.90
N ALA A 520 5.25 11.28 -24.45
CA ALA A 520 6.16 10.34 -23.77
C ALA A 520 7.49 10.97 -23.30
N LYS A 521 7.99 12.00 -23.99
CA LYS A 521 9.20 12.72 -23.55
C LYS A 521 8.99 13.47 -22.23
N SER A 522 7.80 14.02 -22.03
CA SER A 522 7.44 14.76 -20.82
C SER A 522 6.87 13.85 -19.73
N PHE A 523 6.24 12.75 -20.11
CA PHE A 523 5.59 11.82 -19.18
C PHE A 523 6.21 10.43 -19.26
N PRO A 524 7.19 10.14 -18.40
CA PRO A 524 7.83 8.82 -18.30
C PRO A 524 6.86 7.64 -18.21
N ILE A 525 5.70 7.85 -17.60
CA ILE A 525 4.67 6.82 -17.44
C ILE A 525 4.11 6.29 -18.77
N LEU A 526 4.18 7.09 -19.84
CA LEU A 526 3.62 6.73 -21.15
C LEU A 526 4.57 5.82 -21.95
N CYS A 527 5.85 5.78 -21.60
CA CYS A 527 6.90 5.11 -22.35
C CYS A 527 6.69 3.60 -22.47
N LEU A 528 6.35 2.92 -21.36
CA LEU A 528 6.16 1.47 -21.37
C LEU A 528 5.01 1.03 -22.28
N GLY A 529 3.85 1.71 -22.18
CA GLY A 529 2.68 1.43 -23.00
C GLY A 529 2.95 1.66 -24.48
N LEU A 530 3.63 2.77 -24.81
CA LEU A 530 4.03 3.10 -26.17
C LEU A 530 5.02 2.08 -26.76
N LEU A 531 6.06 1.71 -26.01
CA LEU A 531 7.06 0.74 -26.48
C LEU A 531 6.43 -0.62 -26.77
N ARG A 532 5.59 -1.12 -25.85
CA ARG A 532 4.95 -2.42 -26.00
C ARG A 532 4.05 -2.46 -27.23
N ILE A 533 3.21 -1.45 -27.43
CA ILE A 533 2.35 -1.42 -28.62
C ILE A 533 3.17 -1.23 -29.90
N ASP A 534 4.18 -0.36 -29.91
CA ASP A 534 5.02 -0.13 -31.08
C ASP A 534 5.84 -1.36 -31.46
N SER A 535 6.24 -2.20 -30.51
CA SER A 535 6.90 -3.47 -30.80
C SER A 535 6.04 -4.42 -31.63
N ILE A 536 4.72 -4.41 -31.44
CA ILE A 536 3.77 -5.22 -32.21
C ILE A 536 3.70 -4.72 -33.65
N PHE A 537 3.56 -3.40 -33.83
CA PHE A 537 3.51 -2.80 -35.17
C PHE A 537 4.85 -2.91 -35.90
N TRP A 538 5.97 -2.74 -35.20
CA TRP A 538 7.30 -2.88 -35.78
C TRP A 538 7.56 -4.29 -36.31
N ARG A 539 7.11 -5.32 -35.59
CA ARG A 539 7.20 -6.72 -36.05
C ARG A 539 6.21 -7.05 -37.18
N GLY A 540 5.20 -6.20 -37.39
CA GLY A 540 4.06 -6.44 -38.27
C GLY A 540 2.93 -7.15 -37.51
N VAL A 541 1.73 -6.57 -37.53
CA VAL A 541 0.60 -7.05 -36.70
C VAL A 541 0.21 -8.49 -37.06
N ASP A 542 0.19 -8.84 -38.35
CA ASP A 542 -0.10 -10.22 -38.82
C ASP A 542 0.96 -11.25 -38.40
N ASN A 543 2.19 -10.81 -38.09
CA ASN A 543 3.27 -11.68 -37.60
C ASN A 543 3.18 -11.93 -36.08
N VAL A 544 2.33 -11.18 -35.38
CA VAL A 544 2.18 -11.24 -33.92
C VAL A 544 0.82 -11.78 -33.51
N LEU A 545 -0.24 -11.44 -34.25
CA LEU A 545 -1.62 -11.80 -33.93
C LEU A 545 -2.22 -12.69 -35.01
N HIS A 546 -3.06 -13.64 -34.60
CA HIS A 546 -3.96 -14.34 -35.51
C HIS A 546 -5.17 -13.46 -35.80
N LEU A 547 -5.18 -12.81 -36.96
CA LEU A 547 -6.25 -11.89 -37.36
C LEU A 547 -7.26 -12.56 -38.29
N PRO A 548 -8.57 -12.33 -38.08
CA PRO A 548 -9.58 -12.66 -39.08
C PRO A 548 -9.33 -11.94 -40.42
N PRO A 549 -9.75 -12.50 -41.57
CA PRO A 549 -9.47 -11.91 -42.89
C PRO A 549 -9.94 -10.47 -43.03
N HIS A 550 -11.12 -10.12 -42.50
CA HIS A 550 -11.65 -8.75 -42.57
C HIS A 550 -10.85 -7.76 -41.70
N VAL A 551 -10.25 -8.23 -40.59
CA VAL A 551 -9.39 -7.38 -39.74
C VAL A 551 -8.04 -7.14 -40.41
N SER A 552 -7.45 -8.16 -41.03
CA SER A 552 -6.20 -8.02 -41.81
C SER A 552 -6.40 -7.06 -42.99
N GLN A 553 -7.52 -7.19 -43.73
CA GLN A 553 -7.91 -6.23 -44.77
C GLN A 553 -8.05 -4.79 -44.25
N ALA A 554 -8.61 -4.61 -43.05
CA ALA A 554 -8.73 -3.29 -42.43
C ALA A 554 -7.35 -2.66 -42.14
N PHE A 555 -6.38 -3.45 -41.68
CA PHE A 555 -5.00 -2.98 -41.52
C PHE A 555 -4.36 -2.57 -42.86
N SER A 556 -4.46 -3.40 -43.89
CA SER A 556 -3.88 -3.09 -45.22
C SER A 556 -4.48 -1.82 -45.82
N SER A 557 -5.80 -1.62 -45.69
CA SER A 557 -6.47 -0.44 -46.25
C SER A 557 -6.02 0.90 -45.65
N LEU A 558 -5.44 0.89 -44.44
CA LEU A 558 -4.89 2.07 -43.79
C LEU A 558 -3.43 2.34 -44.19
N GLU A 559 -2.71 1.32 -44.65
CA GLU A 559 -1.35 1.45 -45.19
C GLU A 559 -1.35 2.00 -46.62
N ASP A 560 -2.33 1.61 -47.42
CA ASP A 560 -2.51 2.09 -48.80
C ASP A 560 -3.05 3.55 -48.89
N GLY A 561 -3.53 4.10 -47.76
CA GLY A 561 -4.10 5.44 -47.65
C GLY A 561 -3.15 6.53 -47.11
N THR A 562 -1.90 6.18 -46.82
CA THR A 562 -0.80 7.09 -46.44
C THR A 562 0.21 7.22 -47.56
#